data_AF-A0A255DHV9-F1
#
_entry.id   AF-A0A255DHV9-F1
#
_cell.length_a   1.000
_cell.length_b   1.000
_cell.length_c   1.000
_cell.angle_alpha   90.00
_cell.angle_beta   90.00
_cell.angle_gamma   90.00
#
_symmetry.space_group_name_H-M   'P 1'
#
loop_
_entity.id
_entity.type
_entity.pdbx_description
1 polymer ?
#
loop_
_entity_poly.entity_id
_entity_poly.type
_entity_poly.pdbx_seq_one_letter_code
_entity_poly.pdbx_strand_id
1 'polypeptide(L)'
;MTPRLILDSAEPGSGKTRVLELLALLCRSAKLTLSTTTAALYRRIAAAADEGLPPPTVLQDEADAIFGKNSTPQAEDLRALFNAGYRKGATVDRCEGDAKNMRVREFPVHAPVALAGLAGRMPATILTRGIPLHMRRRRPDQKVADFRERDVRVEADPIRDTLEAWASEHEDSLADARPTMPSRVTDRSAEIWEPLLAIADLAGGAWSVKARRACTFFVVTSAADDEKLSLGQRLLRDIKALMDTEASGVTAMWSADIISKLVADPESEWRDLWGKSLDQRRLAKELNKYGVKSKDIRIGVGVAKGYDVDGPTGLRQAWDHWLVPSESATSATCATPQLTALRSVADTDQSATSATEALHEFTLPELGERGTVADVADVADTSRVTESRTRTGPPAMPSM
;
A
#
# COMPACT_ATOMS: atom_id res chain seq x y z
N MET A 1 4.39 -12.08 13.63
CA MET A 1 4.08 -11.13 12.54
C MET A 1 2.61 -10.76 12.61
N THR A 2 2.22 -9.59 12.10
CA THR A 2 0.80 -9.20 11.93
C THR A 2 0.56 -8.85 10.45
N PRO A 3 0.02 -9.77 9.64
CA PRO A 3 -0.21 -9.50 8.23
C PRO A 3 -1.16 -8.31 8.06
N ARG A 4 -0.89 -7.45 7.06
CA ARG A 4 -1.76 -6.31 6.77
C ARG A 4 -3.04 -6.80 6.11
N LEU A 5 -4.19 -6.52 6.70
CA LEU A 5 -5.47 -6.79 6.03
C LEU A 5 -5.74 -5.64 5.05
N ILE A 6 -5.94 -5.95 3.78
CA ILE A 6 -6.16 -4.93 2.75
C ILE A 6 -7.51 -5.21 2.11
N LEU A 7 -8.42 -4.25 2.23
CA LEU A 7 -9.75 -4.32 1.66
C LEU A 7 -9.80 -3.34 0.50
N ASP A 8 -10.02 -3.82 -0.71
CA ASP A 8 -10.13 -2.94 -1.86
C ASP A 8 -11.30 -3.30 -2.77
N SER A 9 -11.62 -2.39 -3.68
CA SER A 9 -12.63 -2.63 -4.72
C SER A 9 -12.44 -1.66 -5.87
N ALA A 10 -12.96 -2.03 -7.04
CA ALA A 10 -12.97 -1.14 -8.20
C ALA A 10 -13.83 0.10 -7.98
N GLU A 11 -14.98 -0.06 -7.29
CA GLU A 11 -15.95 1.01 -7.07
C GLU A 11 -16.27 1.24 -5.59
N PRO A 12 -16.76 2.44 -5.21
CA PRO A 12 -17.36 2.69 -3.90
C PRO A 12 -18.58 1.80 -3.61
N GLY A 13 -18.96 1.69 -2.32
CA GLY A 13 -20.19 0.97 -1.93
C GLY A 13 -20.08 -0.56 -1.93
N SER A 14 -18.87 -1.12 -1.90
CA SER A 14 -18.61 -2.56 -1.78
C SER A 14 -18.65 -3.10 -0.35
N GLY A 15 -18.77 -2.23 0.67
CA GLY A 15 -18.83 -2.62 2.08
C GLY A 15 -17.49 -2.67 2.81
N LYS A 16 -16.41 -2.10 2.25
CA LYS A 16 -15.08 -2.04 2.90
C LYS A 16 -15.13 -1.37 4.28
N THR A 17 -15.72 -0.18 4.37
CA THR A 17 -15.94 0.53 5.64
C THR A 17 -16.74 -0.32 6.62
N ARG A 18 -17.74 -1.07 6.13
CA ARG A 18 -18.54 -1.98 6.98
C ARG A 18 -17.69 -3.08 7.62
N VAL A 19 -16.72 -3.63 6.90
CA VAL A 19 -15.78 -4.61 7.46
C VAL A 19 -14.91 -3.94 8.53
N LEU A 20 -14.42 -2.72 8.31
CA LEU A 20 -13.66 -1.99 9.34
C LEU A 20 -14.50 -1.69 10.58
N GLU A 21 -15.78 -1.33 10.43
CA GLU A 21 -16.68 -1.12 11.58
C GLU A 21 -16.92 -2.42 12.38
N LEU A 22 -17.04 -3.56 11.70
CA LEU A 22 -17.13 -4.87 12.37
C LEU A 22 -15.82 -5.21 13.11
N LEU A 23 -14.67 -4.96 12.48
CA LEU A 23 -13.36 -5.12 13.13
C LEU A 23 -13.21 -4.18 14.33
N ALA A 24 -13.77 -2.97 14.28
CA ALA A 24 -13.73 -2.03 15.39
C ALA A 24 -14.45 -2.54 16.65
N LEU A 25 -15.46 -3.41 16.48
CA LEU A 25 -16.20 -4.03 17.58
C LEU A 25 -15.50 -5.27 18.16
N LEU A 26 -14.77 -6.01 17.33
CA LEU A 26 -14.18 -7.31 17.68
C LEU A 26 -12.69 -7.23 18.03
N CYS A 27 -11.93 -6.32 17.44
CA CYS A 27 -10.49 -6.23 17.63
C CYS A 27 -10.12 -5.42 18.88
N ARG A 28 -9.01 -5.82 19.52
CA ARG A 28 -8.50 -5.17 20.72
C ARG A 28 -8.11 -3.72 20.46
N SER A 29 -8.63 -2.83 21.31
CA SER A 29 -8.36 -1.38 21.30
C SER A 29 -8.38 -0.79 19.90
N ALA A 30 -9.33 -1.23 19.08
CA ALA A 30 -9.38 -0.90 17.68
C ALA A 30 -9.64 0.59 17.48
N LYS A 31 -8.91 1.20 16.55
CA LYS A 31 -9.07 2.61 16.21
C LYS A 31 -9.31 2.75 14.72
N LEU A 32 -10.56 3.11 14.39
CA LEU A 32 -10.93 3.58 13.06
C LEU A 32 -10.41 5.01 12.84
N THR A 33 -9.66 5.19 11.74
CA THR A 33 -9.04 6.44 11.32
C THR A 33 -9.36 6.72 9.86
N LEU A 34 -9.80 7.94 9.57
CA LEU A 34 -10.00 8.47 8.21
C LEU A 34 -8.78 9.26 7.77
N SER A 35 -8.37 10.25 8.58
CA SER A 35 -7.17 11.05 8.37
C SER A 35 -6.39 11.14 9.68
N THR A 36 -5.30 10.39 9.82
CA THR A 36 -4.42 10.45 11.00
C THR A 36 -3.00 10.76 10.57
N THR A 37 -2.32 11.62 11.32
CA THR A 37 -0.91 11.93 11.07
C THR A 37 -0.04 10.75 11.50
N THR A 38 1.08 10.53 10.80
CA THR A 38 2.04 9.48 11.17
C THR A 38 2.49 9.64 12.63
N ALA A 39 2.62 10.89 13.09
CA ALA A 39 2.94 11.26 14.47
C ALA A 39 1.92 10.81 15.50
N ALA A 40 0.63 11.04 15.25
CA ALA A 40 -0.42 10.56 16.15
C ALA A 40 -0.47 9.02 16.19
N LEU A 41 -0.12 8.35 15.09
CA LEU A 41 -0.16 6.90 15.01
C LEU A 41 0.95 6.22 15.82
N TYR A 42 2.22 6.57 15.59
CA TYR A 42 3.32 5.92 16.33
C TYR A 42 3.27 6.25 17.82
N ARG A 43 2.82 7.46 18.22
CA ARG A 43 2.66 7.81 19.65
C ARG A 43 1.59 6.98 20.33
N ARG A 44 0.50 6.68 19.63
CA ARG A 44 -0.57 5.83 20.14
C ARG A 44 -0.08 4.39 20.35
N ILE A 45 0.68 3.86 19.40
CA ILE A 45 1.28 2.53 19.52
C ILE A 45 2.27 2.50 20.69
N ALA A 46 3.09 3.53 20.82
CA ALA A 46 4.05 3.66 21.91
C ALA A 46 3.40 3.83 23.28
N ALA A 47 2.31 4.58 23.41
CA ALA A 47 1.58 4.71 24.67
C ALA A 47 1.11 3.34 25.20
N ALA A 48 0.59 2.48 24.33
CA ALA A 48 0.22 1.11 24.73
C ALA A 48 1.44 0.30 25.18
N ALA A 49 2.58 0.42 24.48
CA ALA A 49 3.81 -0.26 24.85
C ALA A 49 4.40 0.25 26.19
N ASP A 50 4.37 1.56 26.42
CA ASP A 50 4.82 2.21 27.66
C ASP A 50 3.96 1.75 28.86
N GLU A 51 2.68 1.47 28.64
CA GLU A 51 1.75 0.91 29.63
C GLU A 51 1.84 -0.63 29.79
N GLY A 52 2.74 -1.29 29.04
CA GLY A 52 2.86 -2.75 29.06
C GLY A 52 1.68 -3.49 28.41
N LEU A 53 0.88 -2.80 27.61
CA LEU A 53 -0.29 -3.34 26.94
C LEU A 53 0.03 -3.78 25.49
N PRO A 54 -0.65 -4.81 24.97
CA PRO A 54 -0.60 -5.13 23.54
C PRO A 54 -0.97 -3.93 22.65
N PRO A 55 -0.34 -3.80 21.46
CA PRO A 55 -0.58 -2.66 20.59
C PRO A 55 -2.03 -2.60 20.10
N PRO A 56 -2.56 -1.38 19.82
CA PRO A 56 -3.92 -1.23 19.31
C PRO A 56 -4.05 -1.75 17.88
N THR A 57 -5.26 -2.15 17.49
CA THR A 57 -5.57 -2.46 16.08
C THR A 57 -5.86 -1.17 15.32
N VAL A 58 -5.08 -0.87 14.29
CA VAL A 58 -5.25 0.32 13.45
C VAL A 58 -6.15 -0.02 12.28
N LEU A 59 -7.25 0.72 12.11
CA LEU A 59 -8.19 0.53 11.02
C LEU A 59 -8.22 1.81 10.19
N GLN A 60 -7.56 1.81 9.04
CA GLN A 60 -7.44 2.99 8.18
C GLN A 60 -8.43 2.88 7.02
N ASP A 61 -9.44 3.73 7.01
CA ASP A 61 -10.34 3.87 5.85
C ASP A 61 -9.79 4.92 4.87
N GLU A 62 -10.31 4.95 3.65
CA GLU A 62 -9.90 5.86 2.57
C GLU A 62 -8.39 5.90 2.33
N ALA A 63 -7.72 4.76 2.49
CA ALA A 63 -6.28 4.65 2.35
C ALA A 63 -5.82 5.01 0.91
N ASP A 64 -6.68 4.86 -0.10
CA ASP A 64 -6.41 5.27 -1.48
C ASP A 64 -6.33 6.79 -1.67
N ALA A 65 -7.00 7.57 -0.83
CA ALA A 65 -6.86 9.02 -0.80
C ALA A 65 -5.47 9.42 -0.25
N ILE A 66 -4.96 8.66 0.73
CA ILE A 66 -3.64 8.90 1.34
C ILE A 66 -2.51 8.49 0.39
N PHE A 67 -2.59 7.30 -0.19
CA PHE A 67 -1.56 6.75 -1.09
C PHE A 67 -1.83 7.01 -2.57
N GLY A 68 -2.65 8.02 -2.89
CA GLY A 68 -3.04 8.36 -4.25
C GLY A 68 -1.87 8.72 -5.17
N LYS A 69 -2.19 9.24 -6.37
CA LYS A 69 -1.20 9.48 -7.45
C LYS A 69 -0.06 10.43 -7.05
N ASN A 70 -0.28 11.30 -6.08
CA ASN A 70 0.71 12.28 -5.63
C ASN A 70 1.27 11.83 -4.29
N SER A 71 2.54 11.44 -4.29
CA SER A 71 3.27 11.03 -3.09
C SER A 71 3.59 12.25 -2.24
N THR A 72 2.95 12.39 -1.08
CA THR A 72 3.30 13.42 -0.09
C THR A 72 4.35 12.87 0.88
N PRO A 73 5.18 13.72 1.52
CA PRO A 73 6.11 13.26 2.56
C PRO A 73 5.42 12.48 3.69
N GLN A 74 4.21 12.90 4.05
CA GLN A 74 3.40 12.22 5.05
C GLN A 74 2.93 10.83 4.59
N ALA A 75 2.51 10.69 3.32
CA ALA A 75 2.10 9.41 2.76
C ALA A 75 3.28 8.43 2.71
N GLU A 76 4.48 8.89 2.34
CA GLU A 76 5.69 8.06 2.34
C GLU A 76 6.08 7.62 3.75
N ASP A 77 5.98 8.53 4.73
CA ASP A 77 6.27 8.20 6.12
C ASP A 77 5.27 7.18 6.69
N LEU A 78 3.97 7.33 6.36
CA LEU A 78 2.95 6.37 6.76
C LEU A 78 3.15 5.01 6.07
N ARG A 79 3.53 5.00 4.79
CA ARG A 79 3.88 3.79 4.05
C ARG A 79 5.06 3.07 4.71
N ALA A 80 6.10 3.81 5.11
CA ALA A 80 7.25 3.26 5.82
C ALA A 80 6.83 2.65 7.17
N LEU A 81 6.00 3.35 7.95
CA LEU A 81 5.47 2.87 9.22
C LEU A 81 4.69 1.56 9.05
N PHE A 82 3.75 1.49 8.10
CA PHE A 82 2.98 0.26 7.85
C PHE A 82 3.85 -0.89 7.37
N ASN A 83 4.85 -0.61 6.54
CA ASN A 83 5.80 -1.61 6.02
C ASN A 83 6.76 -2.16 7.09
N ALA A 84 7.09 -1.36 8.11
CA ALA A 84 7.95 -1.79 9.22
C ALA A 84 7.12 -2.53 10.28
N GLY A 85 5.96 -1.98 10.66
CA GLY A 85 5.17 -2.42 11.80
C GLY A 85 4.46 -3.77 11.68
N TYR A 86 4.63 -4.52 10.58
CA TYR A 86 4.05 -5.87 10.46
C TYR A 86 4.89 -6.90 11.23
N ARG A 87 6.13 -6.54 11.61
CA ARG A 87 7.07 -7.37 12.37
C ARG A 87 7.26 -6.82 13.78
N LYS A 88 7.25 -7.71 14.77
CA LYS A 88 7.50 -7.35 16.18
C LYS A 88 8.93 -6.81 16.34
N GLY A 89 9.11 -5.78 17.16
CA GLY A 89 10.41 -5.13 17.37
C GLY A 89 10.76 -4.02 16.37
N ALA A 90 9.89 -3.73 15.39
CA ALA A 90 10.10 -2.60 14.49
C ALA A 90 9.92 -1.26 15.22
N THR A 91 10.88 -0.36 15.05
CA THR A 91 10.88 1.00 15.60
C THR A 91 11.05 2.05 14.50
N VAL A 92 10.68 3.30 14.81
CA VAL A 92 10.99 4.48 14.00
C VAL A 92 11.60 5.57 14.86
N ASP A 93 12.64 6.22 14.34
CA ASP A 93 13.33 7.30 15.04
C ASP A 93 12.63 8.62 14.78
N ARG A 94 12.34 9.36 15.85
CA ARG A 94 11.74 10.69 15.76
C ARG A 94 12.43 11.64 16.71
N CYS A 95 12.71 12.84 16.23
CA CYS A 95 13.22 13.90 17.08
C CYS A 95 12.07 14.49 17.90
N GLU A 96 12.21 14.50 19.22
CA GLU A 96 11.29 15.13 20.16
C GLU A 96 12.04 16.10 21.08
N GLY A 97 11.35 17.16 21.50
CA GLY A 97 11.88 18.20 22.38
C GLY A 97 11.64 19.60 21.85
N ASP A 98 11.82 20.60 22.72
CA ASP A 98 11.83 22.00 22.30
C ASP A 98 13.12 22.31 21.52
N ALA A 99 13.14 23.39 20.75
CA ALA A 99 14.25 23.78 19.89
C ALA A 99 15.65 23.77 20.55
N LYS A 100 15.70 23.91 21.89
CA LYS A 100 16.94 23.88 22.68
C LYS A 100 17.35 22.49 23.20
N ASN A 101 16.45 21.51 23.22
CA ASN A 101 16.64 20.19 23.82
C ASN A 101 16.09 19.06 22.92
N MET A 102 16.44 19.08 21.63
CA MET A 102 16.06 18.02 20.70
C MET A 102 16.77 16.70 21.04
N ARG A 103 15.99 15.63 21.20
CA ARG A 103 16.48 14.26 21.43
C ARG A 103 15.85 13.33 20.42
N VAL A 104 16.62 12.35 19.95
CA VAL A 104 16.07 11.26 19.13
C VAL A 104 15.45 10.24 20.08
N ARG A 105 14.17 9.92 19.88
CA ARG A 105 13.45 8.85 20.57
C ARG A 105 13.04 7.79 19.55
N GLU A 106 13.23 6.54 19.93
CA GLU A 106 12.73 5.39 19.18
C GLU A 106 11.27 5.11 19.57
N PHE A 107 10.40 4.97 18.58
CA PHE A 107 9.00 4.64 18.77
C PHE A 107 8.68 3.26 18.22
N PRO A 108 8.08 2.33 19.01
CA PRO A 108 7.60 1.06 18.46
C PRO A 108 6.46 1.31 17.48
N VAL A 109 6.48 0.59 16.36
CA VAL A 109 5.45 0.70 15.30
C VAL A 109 4.74 -0.61 15.01
N HIS A 110 5.05 -1.67 15.75
CA HIS A 110 4.37 -2.95 15.59
C HIS A 110 2.92 -2.87 16.06
N ALA A 111 1.98 -3.08 15.14
CA ALA A 111 0.54 -3.09 15.43
C ALA A 111 -0.19 -3.88 14.34
N PRO A 112 -1.31 -4.57 14.65
CA PRO A 112 -2.24 -5.06 13.63
C PRO A 112 -2.83 -3.88 12.84
N VAL A 113 -2.91 -4.00 11.51
CA VAL A 113 -3.42 -2.93 10.64
C VAL A 113 -4.36 -3.51 9.59
N ALA A 114 -5.53 -2.90 9.45
CA ALA A 114 -6.42 -3.07 8.30
C ALA A 114 -6.52 -1.77 7.51
N LEU A 115 -6.43 -1.85 6.18
CA LEU A 115 -6.50 -0.73 5.25
C LEU A 115 -7.67 -0.93 4.30
N ALA A 116 -8.52 0.07 4.12
CA ALA A 116 -9.57 0.06 3.12
C ALA A 116 -9.36 1.16 2.08
N GLY A 117 -9.55 0.85 0.79
CA GLY A 117 -9.47 1.86 -0.27
C GLY A 117 -9.89 1.35 -1.64
N LEU A 118 -9.74 2.17 -2.67
CA LEU A 118 -9.94 1.76 -4.06
C LEU A 118 -8.75 0.93 -4.58
N ALA A 119 -9.07 -0.07 -5.41
CA ALA A 119 -8.08 -0.94 -6.03
C ALA A 119 -7.12 -0.15 -6.93
N GLY A 120 -5.86 -0.60 -7.02
CA GLY A 120 -4.82 0.02 -7.85
C GLY A 120 -4.17 1.29 -7.27
N ARG A 121 -4.57 1.73 -6.07
CA ARG A 121 -3.96 2.88 -5.36
C ARG A 121 -3.06 2.49 -4.20
N MET A 122 -3.15 1.25 -3.72
CA MET A 122 -2.29 0.76 -2.64
C MET A 122 -0.84 0.57 -3.13
N PRO A 123 0.17 1.01 -2.36
CA PRO A 123 1.56 0.75 -2.68
C PRO A 123 1.87 -0.75 -2.71
N ALA A 124 2.56 -1.22 -3.75
CA ALA A 124 2.97 -2.63 -3.88
C ALA A 124 3.74 -3.13 -2.65
N THR A 125 4.55 -2.27 -2.03
CA THR A 125 5.27 -2.61 -0.80
C THR A 125 4.37 -3.03 0.35
N ILE A 126 3.19 -2.42 0.51
CA ILE A 126 2.21 -2.79 1.52
C ILE A 126 1.49 -4.08 1.12
N LEU A 127 1.10 -4.21 -0.16
CA LEU A 127 0.46 -5.42 -0.70
C LEU A 127 1.29 -6.69 -0.43
N THR A 128 2.62 -6.61 -0.64
CA THR A 128 3.52 -7.76 -0.38
C THR A 128 3.65 -8.14 1.10
N ARG A 129 3.16 -7.33 2.03
CA ARG A 129 3.17 -7.56 3.49
C ARG A 129 1.77 -7.84 4.04
N GLY A 130 0.80 -8.04 3.16
CA GLY A 130 -0.60 -8.16 3.51
C GLY A 130 -1.35 -9.19 2.68
N ILE A 131 -2.65 -9.26 2.96
CA ILE A 131 -3.61 -10.12 2.29
C ILE A 131 -4.66 -9.21 1.68
N PRO A 132 -4.62 -8.98 0.35
CA PRO A 132 -5.62 -8.19 -0.35
C PRO A 132 -6.91 -9.00 -0.56
N LEU A 133 -8.02 -8.44 -0.08
CA LEU A 133 -9.37 -8.93 -0.28
C LEU A 133 -10.12 -7.98 -1.23
N HIS A 134 -10.19 -8.40 -2.50
CA HIS A 134 -10.94 -7.70 -3.54
C HIS A 134 -12.45 -7.86 -3.30
N MET A 135 -13.10 -6.82 -2.79
CA MET A 135 -14.52 -6.77 -2.48
C MET A 135 -15.34 -6.33 -3.70
N ARG A 136 -16.54 -6.91 -3.84
CA ARG A 136 -17.49 -6.57 -4.90
C ARG A 136 -18.76 -6.02 -4.26
N ARG A 137 -19.39 -5.06 -4.94
CA ARG A 137 -20.71 -4.58 -4.53
C ARG A 137 -21.69 -5.74 -4.55
N ARG A 138 -22.44 -5.87 -3.46
CA ARG A 138 -23.50 -6.85 -3.29
C ARG A 138 -24.52 -6.71 -4.42
N ARG A 139 -24.97 -7.84 -4.97
CA ARG A 139 -26.02 -7.85 -6.00
C ARG A 139 -27.38 -7.46 -5.38
N PRO A 140 -28.33 -6.90 -6.16
CA PRO A 140 -29.65 -6.54 -5.64
C PRO A 140 -30.44 -7.71 -5.02
N ASP A 141 -30.21 -8.94 -5.48
CA ASP A 141 -30.85 -10.16 -4.99
C ASP A 141 -30.24 -10.71 -3.69
N GLN A 142 -29.01 -10.28 -3.35
CA GLN A 142 -28.37 -10.67 -2.11
C GLN A 142 -28.87 -9.78 -0.97
N LYS A 143 -29.79 -10.29 -0.16
CA LYS A 143 -30.27 -9.60 1.03
C LYS A 143 -29.39 -9.94 2.23
N VAL A 144 -28.98 -8.92 2.98
CA VAL A 144 -28.36 -9.08 4.31
C VAL A 144 -29.12 -8.22 5.30
N ALA A 145 -29.04 -8.54 6.59
CA ALA A 145 -29.64 -7.75 7.65
C ALA A 145 -29.08 -6.33 7.66
N ASP A 146 -29.92 -5.38 8.10
CA ASP A 146 -29.49 -4.00 8.31
C ASP A 146 -28.46 -3.96 9.44
N PHE A 147 -27.38 -3.22 9.22
CA PHE A 147 -26.41 -2.99 10.28
C PHE A 147 -26.80 -1.74 11.06
N ARG A 148 -26.99 -1.92 12.36
CA ARG A 148 -27.18 -0.85 13.33
C ARG A 148 -26.18 -1.06 14.45
N GLU A 149 -25.24 -0.13 14.61
CA GLU A 149 -24.10 -0.31 15.52
C GLU A 149 -24.53 -0.72 16.93
N ARG A 150 -25.58 -0.09 17.47
CA ARG A 150 -26.12 -0.41 18.80
C ARG A 150 -26.59 -1.86 18.94
N ASP A 151 -27.17 -2.43 17.89
CA ASP A 151 -27.74 -3.77 17.91
C ASP A 151 -26.58 -4.78 17.74
N VAL A 152 -25.68 -4.51 16.78
CA VAL A 152 -24.50 -5.36 16.53
C VAL A 152 -23.52 -5.34 17.70
N ARG A 153 -23.38 -4.24 18.44
CA ARG A 153 -22.51 -4.17 19.62
C ARG A 153 -22.92 -5.18 20.68
N VAL A 154 -24.23 -5.30 20.95
CA VAL A 154 -24.77 -6.29 21.90
C VAL A 154 -24.45 -7.72 21.46
N GLU A 155 -24.49 -7.99 20.15
CA GLU A 155 -24.11 -9.30 19.59
C GLU A 155 -22.59 -9.53 19.60
N ALA A 156 -21.79 -8.49 19.38
CA ALA A 156 -20.34 -8.57 19.24
C ALA A 156 -19.61 -8.64 20.58
N ASP A 157 -20.14 -8.01 21.64
CA ASP A 157 -19.54 -8.01 22.98
C ASP A 157 -19.22 -9.43 23.50
N PRO A 158 -20.16 -10.40 23.55
CA PRO A 158 -19.83 -11.75 24.03
C PRO A 158 -18.84 -12.48 23.12
N ILE A 159 -18.83 -12.18 21.82
CA ILE A 159 -17.86 -12.75 20.87
C ILE A 159 -16.47 -12.20 21.17
N ARG A 160 -16.34 -10.89 21.37
CA ARG A 160 -15.07 -10.25 21.72
C ARG A 160 -14.51 -10.82 23.02
N ASP A 161 -15.33 -10.95 24.05
CA ASP A 161 -14.89 -11.48 25.35
C ASP A 161 -14.42 -12.94 25.22
N THR A 162 -15.10 -13.73 24.40
CA THR A 162 -14.69 -15.12 24.10
C THR A 162 -13.37 -15.16 23.34
N LEU A 163 -13.19 -14.28 22.35
CA LEU A 163 -11.94 -14.20 21.57
C LEU A 163 -10.77 -13.74 22.43
N GLU A 164 -10.99 -12.79 23.36
CA GLU A 164 -9.97 -12.33 24.30
C GLU A 164 -9.56 -13.44 25.26
N ALA A 165 -10.54 -14.11 25.89
CA ALA A 165 -10.26 -15.23 26.78
C ALA A 165 -9.52 -16.37 26.07
N TRP A 166 -9.96 -16.75 24.86
CA TRP A 166 -9.32 -17.79 24.07
C TRP A 166 -7.89 -17.41 23.67
N ALA A 167 -7.66 -16.16 23.24
CA ALA A 167 -6.33 -15.70 22.85
C ALA A 167 -5.36 -15.67 24.05
N SER A 168 -5.81 -15.26 25.23
CA SER A 168 -5.00 -15.27 26.45
C SER A 168 -4.67 -16.68 26.93
N GLU A 169 -5.60 -17.64 26.80
CA GLU A 169 -5.37 -19.03 27.17
C GLU A 169 -4.33 -19.72 26.27
N HIS A 170 -4.26 -19.32 24.99
CA HIS A 170 -3.50 -20.01 23.97
C HIS A 170 -2.23 -19.26 23.51
N GLU A 171 -1.85 -18.17 24.17
CA GLU A 171 -0.74 -17.30 23.75
C GLU A 171 0.58 -18.08 23.59
N ASP A 172 0.97 -18.87 24.59
CA ASP A 172 2.20 -19.66 24.57
C ASP A 172 2.17 -20.72 23.45
N SER A 173 1.03 -21.42 23.30
CA SER A 173 0.86 -22.43 22.26
C SER A 173 0.95 -21.82 20.86
N LEU A 174 0.44 -20.60 20.66
CA LEU A 174 0.51 -19.89 19.38
C LEU A 174 1.92 -19.34 19.10
N ALA A 175 2.67 -18.96 20.13
CA ALA A 175 4.05 -18.49 19.99
C ALA A 175 4.99 -19.61 19.47
N ASP A 176 4.78 -20.83 19.94
CA ASP A 176 5.59 -22.00 19.56
C ASP A 176 5.04 -22.75 18.34
N ALA A 177 3.83 -22.42 17.88
CA ALA A 177 3.21 -23.07 16.73
C ALA A 177 4.08 -22.97 15.48
N ARG A 178 4.26 -24.11 14.81
CA ARG A 178 4.92 -24.24 13.50
C ARG A 178 3.99 -24.99 12.54
N PRO A 179 2.93 -24.33 12.04
CA PRO A 179 1.97 -24.97 11.15
C PRO A 179 2.68 -25.43 9.88
N THR A 180 2.29 -26.59 9.35
CA THR A 180 2.79 -27.02 8.04
C THR A 180 2.40 -25.99 6.99
N MET A 181 3.24 -25.69 6.00
CA MET A 181 2.87 -24.75 4.93
C MET A 181 2.34 -25.50 3.70
N PRO A 182 1.34 -24.95 2.97
CA PRO A 182 0.95 -25.50 1.68
C PRO A 182 2.13 -25.48 0.69
N SER A 183 2.14 -26.43 -0.25
CA SER A 183 3.14 -26.44 -1.33
C SER A 183 3.15 -25.12 -2.10
N ARG A 184 4.34 -24.62 -2.47
CA ARG A 184 4.57 -23.34 -3.18
C ARG A 184 4.31 -22.07 -2.37
N VAL A 185 4.03 -22.17 -1.07
CA VAL A 185 3.97 -21.02 -0.17
C VAL A 185 5.30 -20.91 0.56
N THR A 186 6.19 -20.06 0.08
CA THR A 186 7.56 -19.90 0.59
C THR A 186 7.84 -18.44 1.00
N ASP A 187 9.00 -18.21 1.62
CA ASP A 187 9.55 -16.90 1.98
C ASP A 187 8.54 -15.99 2.72
N ARG A 188 8.35 -14.76 2.21
CA ARG A 188 7.49 -13.74 2.80
C ARG A 188 6.03 -14.15 2.86
N SER A 189 5.55 -14.86 1.84
CA SER A 189 4.17 -15.37 1.84
C SER A 189 3.99 -16.39 2.97
N ALA A 190 5.00 -17.21 3.24
CA ALA A 190 4.98 -18.10 4.39
C ALA A 190 4.93 -17.32 5.72
N GLU A 191 5.81 -16.31 5.91
CA GLU A 191 5.80 -15.47 7.12
C GLU A 191 4.46 -14.76 7.38
N ILE A 192 3.75 -14.35 6.32
CA ILE A 192 2.46 -13.66 6.38
C ILE A 192 1.33 -14.62 6.79
N TRP A 193 1.34 -15.83 6.24
CA TRP A 193 0.27 -16.81 6.44
C TRP A 193 0.47 -17.70 7.66
N GLU A 194 1.71 -17.90 8.11
CA GLU A 194 2.04 -18.71 9.30
C GLU A 194 1.18 -18.37 10.53
N PRO A 195 1.04 -17.11 10.99
CA PRO A 195 0.21 -16.80 12.15
C PRO A 195 -1.27 -17.13 11.94
N LEU A 196 -1.79 -16.99 10.71
CA LEU A 196 -3.20 -17.31 10.41
C LEU A 196 -3.44 -18.81 10.37
N LEU A 197 -2.47 -19.58 9.85
CA LEU A 197 -2.52 -21.04 9.85
C LEU A 197 -2.37 -21.60 11.25
N ALA A 198 -1.51 -21.02 12.10
CA ALA A 198 -1.39 -21.40 13.51
C ALA A 198 -2.71 -21.22 14.27
N ILE A 199 -3.36 -20.06 14.11
CA ILE A 199 -4.69 -19.80 14.68
C ILE A 199 -5.72 -20.79 14.15
N ALA A 200 -5.71 -21.08 12.85
CA ALA A 200 -6.66 -22.01 12.23
C ALA A 200 -6.47 -23.48 12.66
N ASP A 201 -5.22 -23.91 12.81
CA ASP A 201 -4.88 -25.25 13.29
C ASP A 201 -5.31 -25.41 14.76
N LEU A 202 -5.14 -24.39 15.59
CA LEU A 202 -5.55 -24.40 16.99
C LEU A 202 -7.07 -24.25 17.19
N ALA A 203 -7.74 -23.46 16.35
CA ALA A 203 -9.21 -23.37 16.33
C ALA A 203 -9.88 -24.69 15.94
N GLY A 204 -9.14 -25.59 15.27
CA GLY A 204 -9.57 -26.95 14.96
C GLY A 204 -10.72 -27.05 13.95
N GLY A 205 -11.33 -28.25 13.90
CA GLY A 205 -12.45 -28.54 13.00
C GLY A 205 -12.10 -28.30 11.53
N ALA A 206 -12.95 -27.54 10.83
CA ALA A 206 -12.75 -27.24 9.41
C ALA A 206 -11.83 -26.03 9.14
N TRP A 207 -11.36 -25.33 10.18
CA TRP A 207 -10.62 -24.08 10.01
C TRP A 207 -9.25 -24.29 9.39
N SER A 208 -8.48 -25.28 9.86
CA SER A 208 -7.17 -25.65 9.30
C SER A 208 -7.24 -25.87 7.77
N VAL A 209 -8.20 -26.67 7.32
CA VAL A 209 -8.41 -26.98 5.90
C VAL A 209 -8.84 -25.73 5.12
N LYS A 210 -9.77 -24.93 5.66
CA LYS A 210 -10.23 -23.68 5.01
C LYS A 210 -9.09 -22.67 4.87
N ALA A 211 -8.29 -22.48 5.91
CA ALA A 211 -7.20 -21.52 5.92
C ALA A 211 -6.09 -21.90 4.92
N ARG A 212 -5.75 -23.19 4.82
CA ARG A 212 -4.80 -23.70 3.82
C ARG A 212 -5.30 -23.50 2.40
N ARG A 213 -6.59 -23.78 2.13
CA ARG A 213 -7.22 -23.52 0.83
C ARG A 213 -7.20 -22.03 0.47
N ALA A 214 -7.49 -21.16 1.43
CA ALA A 214 -7.42 -19.71 1.23
C ALA A 214 -5.97 -19.27 0.94
N CYS A 215 -5.01 -19.74 1.72
CA CYS A 215 -3.58 -19.48 1.52
C CYS A 215 -3.13 -19.85 0.09
N THR A 216 -3.44 -21.07 -0.36
CA THR A 216 -3.13 -21.50 -1.73
C THR A 216 -3.83 -20.63 -2.78
N PHE A 217 -5.09 -20.26 -2.57
CA PHE A 217 -5.79 -19.37 -3.50
C PHE A 217 -5.09 -18.01 -3.64
N PHE A 218 -4.83 -17.32 -2.52
CA PHE A 218 -4.25 -15.98 -2.56
C PHE A 218 -2.79 -15.94 -2.99
N VAL A 219 -2.01 -16.97 -2.67
CA VAL A 219 -0.56 -17.01 -2.99
C VAL A 219 -0.31 -17.65 -4.35
N VAL A 220 -0.97 -18.75 -4.68
CA VAL A 220 -0.67 -19.54 -5.89
C VAL A 220 -1.60 -19.18 -7.04
N THR A 221 -2.91 -19.06 -6.78
CA THR A 221 -3.88 -18.82 -7.86
C THR A 221 -3.89 -17.35 -8.26
N SER A 222 -3.89 -16.44 -7.29
CA SER A 222 -3.89 -15.01 -7.58
C SER A 222 -2.53 -14.45 -8.02
N ALA A 223 -1.45 -15.25 -8.02
CA ALA A 223 -0.18 -14.88 -8.65
C ALA A 223 -0.15 -15.17 -10.16
N ALA A 224 -1.12 -15.95 -10.66
CA ALA A 224 -1.31 -16.24 -12.07
C ALA A 224 -2.20 -15.21 -12.79
N ASP A 225 -2.71 -14.20 -12.07
CA ASP A 225 -3.47 -13.10 -12.68
C ASP A 225 -2.52 -12.15 -13.42
N ASP A 226 -2.71 -12.05 -14.74
CA ASP A 226 -1.98 -11.15 -15.64
C ASP A 226 -1.93 -9.70 -15.16
N GLU A 227 -2.95 -9.25 -14.42
CA GLU A 227 -3.02 -7.90 -13.84
C GLU A 227 -1.93 -7.61 -12.79
N LYS A 228 -1.33 -8.64 -12.19
CA LYS A 228 -0.27 -8.49 -11.16
C LYS A 228 1.14 -8.57 -11.71
N LEU A 229 1.30 -9.06 -12.94
CA LEU A 229 2.59 -9.06 -13.60
C LEU A 229 3.00 -7.62 -13.87
N SER A 230 4.24 -7.27 -13.47
CA SER A 230 4.82 -6.00 -13.86
C SER A 230 4.83 -5.88 -15.39
N LEU A 231 4.86 -4.65 -15.91
CA LEU A 231 4.90 -4.40 -17.36
C LEU A 231 5.98 -5.27 -18.06
N GLY A 232 7.16 -5.38 -17.46
CA GLY A 232 8.24 -6.18 -18.04
C GLY A 232 8.03 -7.70 -17.94
N GLN A 233 7.33 -8.21 -16.92
CA GLN A 233 6.96 -9.63 -16.86
C GLN A 233 5.88 -9.99 -17.87
N ARG A 234 4.88 -9.12 -18.08
CA ARG A 234 3.90 -9.29 -19.16
C ARG A 234 4.59 -9.28 -20.53
N LEU A 235 5.55 -8.38 -20.73
CA LEU A 235 6.37 -8.35 -21.93
C LEU A 235 7.15 -9.66 -22.13
N LEU A 236 7.80 -10.17 -21.09
CA LEU A 236 8.52 -11.44 -21.15
C LEU A 236 7.58 -12.61 -21.49
N ARG A 237 6.39 -12.65 -20.88
CA ARG A 237 5.35 -13.67 -21.11
C ARG A 237 4.89 -13.64 -22.56
N ASP A 238 4.58 -12.47 -23.10
CA ASP A 238 4.08 -12.35 -24.47
C ASP A 238 5.17 -12.65 -25.50
N ILE A 239 6.42 -12.27 -25.23
CA ILE A 239 7.57 -12.68 -26.05
C ILE A 239 7.74 -14.20 -25.98
N LYS A 240 7.57 -14.83 -24.81
CA LYS A 240 7.61 -16.30 -24.69
C LYS A 240 6.51 -16.97 -25.50
N ALA A 241 5.27 -16.50 -25.37
CA ALA A 241 4.13 -17.03 -26.13
C ALA A 241 4.34 -16.88 -27.64
N LEU A 242 4.86 -15.73 -28.09
CA LEU A 242 5.22 -15.47 -29.48
C LEU A 242 6.27 -16.48 -29.97
N MET A 243 7.33 -16.70 -29.19
CA MET A 243 8.41 -17.64 -29.54
C MET A 243 7.95 -19.10 -29.53
N ASP A 244 7.04 -19.46 -28.62
CA ASP A 244 6.45 -20.80 -28.51
C ASP A 244 5.46 -21.09 -29.66
N THR A 245 4.83 -20.04 -30.19
CA THR A 245 3.89 -20.13 -31.34
C THR A 245 4.62 -20.25 -32.68
N GLU A 246 5.81 -19.67 -32.78
CA GLU A 246 6.70 -19.89 -33.92
C GLU A 246 7.21 -21.34 -33.92
N ALA A 247 7.45 -21.91 -35.11
CA ALA A 247 7.85 -23.31 -35.25
C ALA A 247 8.95 -23.71 -34.26
N SER A 248 8.79 -24.87 -33.61
CA SER A 248 9.67 -25.35 -32.55
C SER A 248 11.14 -25.33 -32.99
N GLY A 249 11.93 -24.39 -32.46
CA GLY A 249 13.36 -24.25 -32.79
C GLY A 249 13.87 -22.83 -33.03
N VAL A 250 13.08 -21.77 -32.84
CA VAL A 250 13.58 -20.39 -32.92
C VAL A 250 14.57 -20.13 -31.77
N THR A 251 15.84 -19.93 -32.10
CA THR A 251 16.91 -19.65 -31.11
C THR A 251 17.22 -18.16 -30.95
N ALA A 252 16.71 -17.31 -31.85
CA ALA A 252 16.87 -15.86 -31.78
C ALA A 252 15.81 -15.13 -32.63
N MET A 253 15.49 -13.87 -32.29
CA MET A 253 14.56 -13.04 -33.08
C MET A 253 14.99 -11.57 -33.10
N TRP A 254 14.80 -10.90 -34.25
CA TRP A 254 15.08 -9.47 -34.36
C TRP A 254 14.10 -8.63 -33.54
N SER A 255 14.60 -7.51 -33.02
CA SER A 255 13.78 -6.58 -32.21
C SER A 255 12.61 -6.02 -33.01
N ALA A 256 12.80 -5.78 -34.31
CA ALA A 256 11.75 -5.31 -35.21
C ALA A 256 10.63 -6.35 -35.37
N ASP A 257 10.98 -7.62 -35.51
CA ASP A 257 10.01 -8.70 -35.68
C ASP A 257 9.21 -8.94 -34.40
N ILE A 258 9.87 -8.91 -33.24
CA ILE A 258 9.20 -8.99 -31.93
C ILE A 258 8.18 -7.88 -31.80
N ILE A 259 8.55 -6.63 -32.07
CA ILE A 259 7.64 -5.48 -31.96
C ILE A 259 6.49 -5.61 -32.96
N SER A 260 6.79 -5.93 -34.22
CA SER A 260 5.78 -6.06 -35.25
C SER A 260 4.73 -7.10 -34.88
N LYS A 261 5.15 -8.24 -34.32
CA LYS A 261 4.26 -9.32 -33.91
C LYS A 261 3.48 -8.98 -32.64
N LEU A 262 4.13 -8.38 -31.64
CA LEU A 262 3.46 -7.95 -30.42
C LEU A 262 2.40 -6.86 -30.67
N VAL A 263 2.60 -6.00 -31.68
CA VAL A 263 1.67 -4.91 -32.03
C VAL A 263 0.64 -5.33 -33.08
N ALA A 264 0.76 -6.53 -33.67
CA ALA A 264 -0.13 -7.00 -34.73
C ALA A 264 -1.56 -7.26 -34.24
N ASP A 265 -1.74 -7.70 -32.99
CA ASP A 265 -3.06 -7.91 -32.38
C ASP A 265 -3.70 -6.55 -32.04
N PRO A 266 -4.90 -6.23 -32.56
CA PRO A 266 -5.60 -5.00 -32.26
C PRO A 266 -5.87 -4.74 -30.78
N GLU A 267 -6.02 -5.81 -29.98
CA GLU A 267 -6.29 -5.77 -28.54
C GLU A 267 -5.00 -5.80 -27.70
N SER A 268 -3.83 -5.85 -28.35
CA SER A 268 -2.54 -5.90 -27.65
C SER A 268 -2.23 -4.61 -26.89
N GLU A 269 -1.84 -4.78 -25.62
CA GLU A 269 -1.35 -3.68 -24.79
C GLU A 269 -0.11 -2.97 -25.38
N TRP A 270 0.66 -3.67 -26.22
CA TRP A 270 1.88 -3.14 -26.86
C TRP A 270 1.59 -2.14 -27.98
N ARG A 271 0.36 -2.15 -28.51
CA ARG A 271 -0.07 -1.26 -29.59
C ARG A 271 -0.31 0.16 -29.12
N ASP A 272 -0.90 0.33 -27.95
CA ASP A 272 -1.15 1.63 -27.32
C ASP A 272 -0.73 1.65 -25.85
N LEU A 273 0.57 1.80 -25.64
CA LEU A 273 1.17 1.77 -24.32
C LEU A 273 1.31 3.19 -23.75
N TRP A 274 0.15 3.72 -23.31
CA TRP A 274 -0.05 5.10 -22.85
C TRP A 274 0.13 6.15 -23.96
N GLY A 275 -0.58 5.98 -25.07
CA GLY A 275 -0.58 6.90 -26.21
C GLY A 275 0.59 6.70 -27.18
N LYS A 276 1.40 5.64 -27.00
CA LYS A 276 2.58 5.33 -27.83
C LYS A 276 2.74 3.82 -27.99
N SER A 277 3.00 3.39 -29.22
CA SER A 277 3.36 2.00 -29.50
C SER A 277 4.72 1.63 -28.90
N LEU A 278 4.91 0.33 -28.64
CA LEU A 278 6.20 -0.21 -28.20
C LEU A 278 7.29 0.05 -29.26
N ASP A 279 8.41 0.65 -28.84
CA ASP A 279 9.59 0.87 -29.69
C ASP A 279 10.80 0.02 -29.23
N GLN A 280 11.83 -0.07 -30.08
CA GLN A 280 13.04 -0.87 -29.76
C GLN A 280 13.77 -0.38 -28.52
N ARG A 281 13.76 0.94 -28.27
CA ARG A 281 14.42 1.54 -27.11
C ARG A 281 13.73 1.12 -25.82
N ARG A 282 12.40 1.10 -25.82
CA ARG A 282 11.58 0.71 -24.67
C ARG A 282 11.63 -0.79 -24.45
N LEU A 283 11.56 -1.59 -25.51
CA LEU A 283 11.78 -3.03 -25.45
C LEU A 283 13.12 -3.35 -24.75
N ALA A 284 14.21 -2.72 -25.19
CA ALA A 284 15.52 -2.91 -24.58
C ALA A 284 15.57 -2.43 -23.12
N LYS A 285 14.95 -1.28 -22.80
CA LYS A 285 14.91 -0.74 -21.43
C LYS A 285 14.17 -1.67 -20.46
N GLU A 286 13.05 -2.24 -20.90
CA GLU A 286 12.26 -3.14 -20.06
C GLU A 286 12.95 -4.50 -19.91
N LEU A 287 13.48 -5.08 -20.99
CA LEU A 287 14.18 -6.37 -20.96
C LEU A 287 15.50 -6.33 -20.17
N ASN A 288 16.23 -5.22 -20.21
CA ASN A 288 17.49 -5.07 -19.48
C ASN A 288 17.31 -5.14 -17.94
N LYS A 289 16.11 -4.83 -17.41
CA LYS A 289 15.81 -4.99 -15.98
C LYS A 289 15.86 -6.46 -15.52
N TYR A 290 15.68 -7.39 -16.46
CA TYR A 290 15.68 -8.83 -16.22
C TYR A 290 16.99 -9.50 -16.69
N GLY A 291 18.02 -8.71 -17.02
CA GLY A 291 19.32 -9.23 -17.48
C GLY A 291 19.38 -9.57 -18.97
N VAL A 292 18.29 -9.35 -19.72
CA VAL A 292 18.23 -9.63 -21.17
C VAL A 292 18.78 -8.44 -21.95
N LYS A 293 19.76 -8.69 -22.81
CA LYS A 293 20.45 -7.64 -23.58
C LYS A 293 20.28 -7.85 -25.07
N SER A 294 20.03 -6.76 -25.81
CA SER A 294 20.02 -6.81 -27.27
C SER A 294 21.44 -6.93 -27.82
N LYS A 295 21.59 -7.73 -28.87
CA LYS A 295 22.86 -7.96 -29.58
C LYS A 295 22.62 -7.90 -31.08
N ASP A 296 23.70 -7.71 -31.85
CA ASP A 296 23.63 -7.89 -33.29
C ASP A 296 23.59 -9.40 -33.57
N ILE A 297 22.43 -9.87 -34.01
CA ILE A 297 22.20 -11.28 -34.30
C ILE A 297 22.06 -11.46 -35.82
N ARG A 298 22.65 -12.53 -36.34
CA ARG A 298 22.51 -12.92 -37.73
C ARG A 298 21.41 -13.97 -37.85
N ILE A 299 20.32 -13.63 -38.53
CA ILE A 299 19.24 -14.56 -38.87
C ILE A 299 19.19 -14.64 -40.40
N GLY A 300 19.47 -15.83 -40.94
CA GLY A 300 19.65 -16.01 -42.38
C GLY A 300 20.77 -15.12 -42.91
N VAL A 301 20.41 -14.21 -43.83
CA VAL A 301 21.36 -13.31 -44.53
C VAL A 301 21.51 -11.94 -43.86
N GLY A 302 20.57 -11.57 -42.98
CA GLY A 302 20.52 -10.25 -42.35
C GLY A 302 21.23 -10.20 -41.00
N VAL A 303 21.82 -9.05 -40.66
CA VAL A 303 22.32 -8.75 -39.31
C VAL A 303 21.57 -7.54 -38.78
N ALA A 304 20.90 -7.71 -37.64
CA ALA A 304 20.16 -6.65 -36.98
C ALA A 304 20.15 -6.85 -35.47
N LYS A 305 19.73 -5.82 -34.73
CA LYS A 305 19.56 -5.90 -33.28
C LYS A 305 18.42 -6.86 -32.92
N GLY A 306 18.71 -7.85 -32.10
CA GLY A 306 17.73 -8.82 -31.63
C GLY A 306 18.12 -9.46 -30.31
N TYR A 307 17.41 -10.52 -29.97
CA TYR A 307 17.56 -11.24 -28.72
C TYR A 307 17.71 -12.74 -29.00
N ASP A 308 18.73 -13.33 -28.40
CA ASP A 308 18.90 -14.78 -28.36
C ASP A 308 17.95 -15.36 -27.30
N VAL A 309 17.42 -16.55 -27.57
CA VAL A 309 16.68 -17.33 -26.57
C VAL A 309 17.65 -17.88 -25.53
N ASP A 310 18.77 -18.44 -25.97
CA ASP A 310 19.76 -19.08 -25.11
C ASP A 310 20.92 -18.14 -24.75
N GLY A 311 21.70 -18.53 -23.73
CA GLY A 311 22.90 -17.83 -23.30
C GLY A 311 22.73 -16.99 -22.02
N PRO A 312 23.83 -16.41 -21.50
CA PRO A 312 23.87 -15.78 -20.17
C PRO A 312 23.10 -14.46 -20.07
N THR A 313 22.65 -13.92 -21.21
CA THR A 313 21.82 -12.70 -21.29
C THR A 313 20.65 -12.92 -22.25
N GLY A 314 20.26 -14.19 -22.48
CA GLY A 314 19.21 -14.60 -23.39
C GLY A 314 17.83 -14.62 -22.72
N LEU A 315 16.77 -14.73 -23.52
CA LEU A 315 15.39 -14.69 -23.04
C LEU A 315 15.03 -15.87 -22.13
N ARG A 316 15.59 -17.06 -22.36
CA ARG A 316 15.30 -18.28 -21.57
C ARG A 316 15.67 -18.10 -20.10
N GLN A 317 16.81 -17.48 -19.82
CA GLN A 317 17.18 -17.13 -18.45
C GLN A 317 16.07 -16.30 -17.78
N ALA A 318 15.60 -15.25 -18.44
CA ALA A 318 14.56 -14.41 -17.86
C ALA A 318 13.23 -15.17 -17.71
N TRP A 319 12.89 -16.06 -18.64
CA TRP A 319 11.70 -16.90 -18.52
C TRP A 319 11.79 -17.87 -17.34
N ASP A 320 12.91 -18.57 -17.21
CA ASP A 320 13.13 -19.55 -16.14
C ASP A 320 13.12 -18.88 -14.75
N HIS A 321 13.62 -17.65 -14.65
CA HIS A 321 13.65 -16.90 -13.40
C HIS A 321 12.35 -16.15 -13.06
N TRP A 322 11.64 -15.62 -14.07
CA TRP A 322 10.54 -14.66 -13.83
C TRP A 322 9.16 -15.11 -14.32
N LEU A 323 9.07 -16.14 -15.17
CA LEU A 323 7.81 -16.64 -15.74
C LEU A 323 7.46 -18.06 -15.33
N VAL A 324 8.43 -18.87 -14.91
CA VAL A 324 8.11 -20.06 -14.13
C VAL A 324 7.55 -19.54 -12.81
N PRO A 325 6.44 -20.11 -12.26
CA PRO A 325 6.04 -19.83 -10.89
C PRO A 325 7.17 -20.33 -9.98
N SER A 326 8.18 -19.49 -9.79
CA SER A 326 9.40 -19.88 -9.12
C SER A 326 9.06 -20.07 -7.65
N GLU A 327 9.53 -21.17 -7.09
CA GLU A 327 9.46 -21.46 -5.66
C GLU A 327 10.34 -20.51 -4.81
N SER A 328 10.97 -19.47 -5.40
CA SER A 328 12.05 -18.72 -4.73
C SER A 328 12.32 -17.27 -5.19
N ALA A 329 11.35 -16.53 -5.76
CA ALA A 329 11.57 -15.12 -6.15
C ALA A 329 10.84 -14.12 -5.22
N THR A 330 11.21 -14.11 -3.94
CA THR A 330 10.97 -12.94 -3.06
C THR A 330 12.28 -12.37 -2.54
N SER A 331 13.21 -12.03 -3.44
CA SER A 331 14.37 -11.21 -3.10
C SER A 331 14.67 -10.19 -4.20
N ALA A 332 15.18 -9.04 -3.75
CA ALA A 332 15.62 -7.84 -4.49
C ALA A 332 14.53 -6.82 -4.89
N THR A 333 14.64 -5.51 -4.64
CA THR A 333 15.62 -4.66 -3.93
C THR A 333 14.94 -3.31 -3.65
N CYS A 334 14.85 -2.87 -2.39
CA CYS A 334 14.63 -1.46 -2.10
C CYS A 334 16.01 -0.78 -2.09
N ALA A 335 16.34 -0.03 -3.14
CA ALA A 335 17.42 0.93 -3.06
C ALA A 335 16.99 2.05 -2.10
N THR A 336 17.47 1.99 -0.87
CA THR A 336 17.51 3.15 0.03
C THR A 336 18.74 3.97 -0.34
N PRO A 337 18.66 5.29 -0.57
CA PRO A 337 19.83 6.13 -0.38
C PRO A 337 20.09 6.17 1.13
N GLN A 338 21.04 5.37 1.61
CA GLN A 338 21.60 5.56 2.94
C GLN A 338 22.38 6.88 2.91
N LEU A 339 21.95 7.83 3.75
CA LEU A 339 22.75 8.98 4.15
C LEU A 339 24.05 8.45 4.76
N THR A 340 25.14 8.61 4.04
CA THR A 340 26.48 8.34 4.54
C THR A 340 26.79 9.32 5.67
N ALA A 341 26.65 8.87 6.91
CA ALA A 341 27.22 9.53 8.07
C ALA A 341 28.75 9.44 7.98
N LEU A 342 29.39 10.53 7.53
CA LEU A 342 30.84 10.68 7.64
C LEU A 342 31.20 10.78 9.11
N ARG A 343 31.80 9.71 9.65
CA ARG A 343 32.68 9.79 10.81
C ARG A 343 34.01 10.35 10.34
N SER A 344 34.40 11.50 10.86
CA SER A 344 35.81 11.88 10.99
C SER A 344 35.95 12.74 12.24
N VAL A 345 36.64 12.22 13.24
CA VAL A 345 37.01 12.95 14.46
C VAL A 345 38.44 13.46 14.26
N ALA A 346 38.58 14.77 14.47
CA ALA A 346 39.74 15.62 14.77
C ALA A 346 41.17 15.07 14.60
N ASP A 347 42.03 15.89 13.97
CA ASP A 347 43.07 16.54 14.77
C ASP A 347 43.54 17.89 14.18
N THR A 348 44.08 18.67 15.10
CA THR A 348 44.43 20.10 15.20
C THR A 348 45.57 20.58 14.26
N ASP A 349 45.51 21.81 13.73
CA ASP A 349 46.26 23.00 14.19
C ASP A 349 46.63 24.07 13.11
N GLN A 350 46.46 25.34 13.52
CA GLN A 350 47.19 26.58 13.19
C GLN A 350 47.27 27.23 11.77
N SER A 351 46.64 28.42 11.70
CA SER A 351 47.25 29.76 11.48
C SER A 351 47.21 30.46 10.08
N ALA A 352 46.79 31.74 10.17
CA ALA A 352 47.23 32.95 9.44
C ALA A 352 46.54 33.41 8.12
N THR A 353 45.71 34.45 8.29
CA THR A 353 45.63 35.75 7.55
C THR A 353 45.56 35.81 6.01
N SER A 354 44.51 36.46 5.48
CA SER A 354 44.58 37.85 5.00
C SER A 354 43.20 38.40 4.62
N ALA A 355 42.99 39.69 4.87
CA ALA A 355 41.79 40.47 4.64
C ALA A 355 41.64 40.92 3.18
N THR A 356 40.39 41.14 2.74
CA THR A 356 40.02 42.29 1.88
C THR A 356 38.53 42.57 2.07
N GLU A 357 38.23 43.76 2.59
CA GLU A 357 36.90 44.36 2.70
C GLU A 357 36.37 44.79 1.33
N ALA A 358 35.06 44.64 1.11
CA ALA A 358 34.32 45.52 0.21
C ALA A 358 32.87 45.65 0.71
N LEU A 359 32.56 46.87 1.14
CA LEU A 359 31.29 47.37 1.65
C LEU A 359 30.20 47.38 0.56
N HIS A 360 29.01 46.89 0.88
CA HIS A 360 27.77 47.52 0.40
C HIS A 360 26.58 47.20 1.31
N GLU A 361 26.14 48.23 2.02
CA GLU A 361 24.92 48.29 2.82
C GLU A 361 24.03 49.35 2.16
N PHE A 362 22.83 48.97 1.70
CA PHE A 362 21.62 49.80 1.52
C PHE A 362 20.55 48.98 0.76
N THR A 363 19.22 49.06 0.89
CA THR A 363 18.22 49.53 1.88
C THR A 363 16.86 49.07 1.31
N LEU A 364 15.88 48.78 2.17
CA LEU A 364 14.48 48.50 1.79
C LEU A 364 13.80 49.73 1.18
N PRO A 365 12.92 49.62 0.17
CA PRO A 365 11.94 50.65 -0.11
C PRO A 365 10.57 50.27 0.45
N GLU A 366 10.05 51.17 1.27
CA GLU A 366 8.64 51.27 1.66
C GLU A 366 8.06 52.55 1.03
N LEU A 367 6.74 52.56 0.80
CA LEU A 367 5.84 53.70 0.52
C LEU A 367 5.90 54.28 -0.91
N GLY A 368 4.80 54.66 -1.60
CA GLY A 368 3.40 54.75 -1.24
C GLY A 368 2.67 55.67 -2.24
N GLU A 369 1.35 55.47 -2.36
CA GLU A 369 0.29 56.40 -2.79
C GLU A 369 0.17 56.90 -4.26
N ARG A 370 -1.00 56.65 -4.85
CA ARG A 370 -2.15 57.61 -5.03
C ARG A 370 -3.20 56.94 -5.94
N GLY A 371 -4.42 56.68 -5.46
CA GLY A 371 -5.61 57.54 -5.58
C GLY A 371 -6.35 57.25 -6.92
N THR A 372 -7.67 57.10 -7.05
CA THR A 372 -8.81 57.61 -6.26
C THR A 372 -10.14 57.10 -6.89
N VAL A 373 -11.14 56.75 -6.04
CA VAL A 373 -12.65 56.75 -6.16
C VAL A 373 -13.34 56.06 -7.36
N ALA A 374 -14.57 55.52 -7.35
CA ALA A 374 -15.77 55.44 -6.48
C ALA A 374 -16.61 54.24 -7.00
N ASP A 375 -17.64 53.64 -6.40
CA ASP A 375 -18.73 54.17 -5.55
C ASP A 375 -19.44 53.03 -4.77
N VAL A 376 -20.08 53.43 -3.69
CA VAL A 376 -20.82 52.66 -2.67
C VAL A 376 -22.32 52.65 -2.98
N ALA A 377 -23.05 51.59 -2.61
CA ALA A 377 -24.44 51.73 -2.16
C ALA A 377 -24.87 50.56 -1.26
N ASP A 378 -24.90 50.82 0.06
CA ASP A 378 -25.86 50.22 1.00
C ASP A 378 -26.95 51.27 1.26
N VAL A 379 -28.22 50.89 1.19
CA VAL A 379 -29.34 51.66 1.77
C VAL A 379 -30.30 50.70 2.45
N ALA A 380 -30.49 50.93 3.74
CA ALA A 380 -31.49 50.30 4.57
C ALA A 380 -32.79 51.12 4.61
N ASP A 381 -33.89 50.39 4.67
CA ASP A 381 -35.07 50.59 5.53
C ASP A 381 -36.18 51.63 5.18
N THR A 382 -37.36 51.31 5.75
CA THR A 382 -38.70 51.95 5.75
C THR A 382 -39.69 51.38 4.71
N SER A 383 -40.90 50.90 5.04
CA SER A 383 -41.80 51.28 6.14
C SER A 383 -43.01 50.33 6.30
N ARG A 384 -43.38 50.10 7.58
CA ARG A 384 -44.72 50.16 8.21
C ARG A 384 -45.84 49.11 7.97
N VAL A 385 -46.22 48.49 9.13
CA VAL A 385 -47.57 48.38 9.77
C VAL A 385 -48.58 47.45 9.05
N THR A 386 -49.22 46.44 9.66
CA THR A 386 -50.15 46.46 10.83
C THR A 386 -50.39 45.03 11.39
N GLU A 387 -50.85 44.99 12.64
CA GLU A 387 -51.21 43.86 13.49
C GLU A 387 -52.27 42.87 12.95
N SER A 388 -52.23 41.59 13.37
CA SER A 388 -53.33 41.00 14.17
C SER A 388 -52.97 39.63 14.75
N ARG A 389 -53.43 39.40 15.98
CA ARG A 389 -53.26 38.22 16.83
C ARG A 389 -54.04 37.01 16.31
N THR A 390 -53.56 35.80 16.58
CA THR A 390 -54.30 34.78 17.36
C THR A 390 -53.42 33.59 17.75
N ARG A 391 -53.29 33.38 19.07
CA ARG A 391 -52.84 32.15 19.74
C ARG A 391 -54.02 31.18 19.81
N THR A 392 -53.78 29.89 19.60
CA THR A 392 -54.47 28.81 20.33
C THR A 392 -53.52 27.62 20.47
N GLY A 393 -53.28 27.20 21.72
CA GLY A 393 -52.47 26.04 22.10
C GLY A 393 -53.31 24.76 22.28
N PRO A 394 -52.68 23.61 22.61
CA PRO A 394 -53.30 22.28 22.57
C PRO A 394 -53.97 21.90 23.91
N PRO A 395 -54.91 20.94 23.93
CA PRO A 395 -55.40 20.36 25.19
C PRO A 395 -54.73 19.01 25.52
N ALA A 396 -54.66 18.77 26.83
CA ALA A 396 -54.00 17.68 27.52
C ALA A 396 -54.84 16.38 27.64
N MET A 397 -54.12 15.30 27.98
CA MET A 397 -54.59 13.98 28.41
C MET A 397 -55.53 14.03 29.64
N PRO A 398 -56.33 12.97 29.87
CA PRO A 398 -56.74 12.58 31.21
C PRO A 398 -56.25 11.18 31.61
N SER A 399 -56.00 11.05 32.90
CA SER A 399 -55.66 9.83 33.64
C SER A 399 -56.89 8.97 33.95
N MET A 400 -56.71 7.65 33.88
CA MET A 400 -57.22 6.66 34.83
C MET A 400 -56.22 5.52 34.93
#